data_AF-A0A0V0GLT4-F1
#
_entry.id   AF-A0A0V0GLT4-F1
#
_cell.length_a   1.000
_cell.length_b   1.000
_cell.length_c   1.000
_cell.angle_alpha   90.00
_cell.angle_beta   90.00
_cell.angle_gamma   90.00
#
_symmetry.space_group_name_H-M   'P 1'
#
loop_
_entity.id
_entity.type
_entity.pdbx_description
1 polymer ?
#
loop_
_entity_poly.entity_id
_entity_poly.type
_entity_poly.pdbx_seq_one_letter_code
_entity_poly.pdbx_strand_id
1 'polypeptide(L)'
;MSAQGHRLTAPVNSEKVYIVLGLSLALISITFLLSRNNLPHVGDNIHSLPHGGAYRDGTKAILYNSPNFGSKTSLNNGKNAAFATVLLLSLLIYGSRYLSQRNNLCACGNNHISH
;
A
#
# COMPACT_ATOMS: atom_id res chain seq x y z
N MET A 1 50.22 -34.08 10.70
CA MET A 1 48.84 -34.11 11.23
C MET A 1 48.22 -32.76 10.93
N SER A 2 47.43 -32.66 9.86
CA SER A 2 46.89 -31.40 9.34
C SER A 2 45.57 -31.09 10.04
N ALA A 3 45.51 -29.99 10.79
CA ALA A 3 44.28 -29.50 11.41
C ALA A 3 43.33 -28.99 10.32
N GLN A 4 42.24 -29.72 10.06
CA GLN A 4 41.17 -29.23 9.21
C GLN A 4 40.36 -28.19 9.98
N GLY A 5 40.55 -26.92 9.62
CA GLY A 5 39.74 -25.82 10.14
C GLY A 5 38.31 -25.95 9.62
N HIS A 6 37.36 -26.24 10.51
CA HIS A 6 35.93 -26.20 10.18
C HIS A 6 35.54 -24.78 9.75
N ARG A 7 35.12 -24.66 8.49
CA ARG A 7 34.69 -23.40 7.87
C ARG A 7 33.31 -23.01 8.39
N LEU A 8 33.28 -22.15 9.42
CA LEU A 8 32.06 -21.57 9.96
C LEU A 8 31.52 -20.54 8.98
N THR A 9 30.47 -20.89 8.24
CA THR A 9 29.74 -19.94 7.38
C THR A 9 28.70 -19.24 8.24
N ALA A 10 28.70 -17.90 8.25
CA ALA A 10 27.72 -17.13 8.98
C ALA A 10 26.28 -17.43 8.48
N PRO A 11 25.28 -17.47 9.36
CA PRO A 11 23.90 -17.76 8.98
C PRO A 11 23.35 -16.67 8.04
N VAL A 12 22.57 -17.07 7.05
CA VAL A 12 21.97 -16.15 6.08
C VAL A 12 20.98 -15.22 6.79
N ASN A 13 21.15 -13.91 6.62
CA ASN A 13 20.30 -12.90 7.23
C ASN A 13 19.14 -12.54 6.29
N SER A 14 18.03 -13.27 6.41
CA SER A 14 16.83 -13.10 5.57
C SER A 14 15.95 -11.88 5.92
N GLU A 15 16.31 -11.10 6.94
CA GLU A 15 15.50 -9.96 7.41
C GLU A 15 15.20 -8.95 6.30
N LYS A 16 16.20 -8.64 5.46
CA LYS A 16 16.03 -7.69 4.34
C LYS A 16 15.03 -8.21 3.31
N VAL A 17 15.00 -9.53 3.10
CA VAL A 17 14.07 -10.17 2.15
C VAL A 17 12.64 -9.99 2.63
N TYR A 18 12.36 -10.24 3.91
CA TYR A 18 11.03 -10.06 4.48
C TYR A 18 10.57 -8.61 4.47
N ILE A 19 11.47 -7.65 4.73
CA ILE A 19 11.16 -6.22 4.65
C ILE A 19 10.74 -5.82 3.24
N VAL A 20 11.53 -6.21 2.22
CA VAL A 20 11.23 -5.90 0.81
C VAL A 20 9.90 -6.53 0.40
N LEU A 21 9.69 -7.81 0.76
CA LEU A 21 8.50 -8.56 0.39
C LEU A 21 7.23 -7.97 1.02
N GLY A 22 7.31 -7.57 2.30
CA GLY A 22 6.23 -6.87 2.99
C GLY A 22 5.91 -5.51 2.36
N LEU A 23 6.93 -4.72 1.99
CA LEU A 23 6.75 -3.44 1.32
C LEU A 23 6.09 -3.61 -0.05
N SER A 24 6.52 -4.60 -0.84
CA SER A 24 5.92 -4.92 -2.13
C SER A 24 4.46 -5.31 -2.01
N LEU A 25 4.12 -6.20 -1.07
CA LEU A 25 2.73 -6.62 -0.83
C LEU A 25 1.85 -5.45 -0.39
N ALA A 26 2.35 -4.56 0.46
CA ALA A 26 1.63 -3.38 0.91
C ALA A 26 1.32 -2.44 -0.26
N LEU A 27 2.31 -2.13 -1.09
CA LEU A 27 2.13 -1.27 -2.26
C LEU A 27 1.14 -1.87 -3.26
N ILE A 28 1.30 -3.15 -3.60
CA ILE A 28 0.38 -3.86 -4.51
C ILE A 28 -1.06 -3.81 -3.98
N SER A 29 -1.24 -4.06 -2.68
CA SER A 29 -2.56 -4.05 -2.05
C SER A 29 -3.19 -2.65 -2.10
N ILE A 30 -2.41 -1.61 -1.79
CA ILE A 30 -2.88 -0.21 -1.85
C ILE A 30 -3.29 0.15 -3.28
N THR A 31 -2.42 -0.13 -4.27
CA THR A 31 -2.72 0.16 -5.67
C THR A 31 -3.93 -0.62 -6.15
N PHE A 32 -4.04 -1.91 -5.82
CA PHE A 32 -5.18 -2.74 -6.21
C PHE A 32 -6.50 -2.20 -5.63
N LEU A 33 -6.51 -1.84 -4.34
CA LEU A 33 -7.70 -1.29 -3.69
C LEU A 33 -8.09 0.07 -4.29
N LEU A 34 -7.11 0.90 -4.65
CA LEU A 34 -7.35 2.24 -5.19
C LEU A 34 -7.79 2.20 -6.66
N SER A 35 -7.24 1.27 -7.46
CA SER A 35 -7.58 1.11 -8.87
C SER A 35 -8.88 0.35 -9.11
N ARG A 36 -9.41 -0.35 -8.10
CA ARG A 36 -10.64 -1.14 -8.27
C ARG A 36 -11.86 -0.23 -8.35
N ASN A 37 -12.41 -0.15 -9.55
CA ASN A 37 -13.68 0.50 -9.78
C ASN A 37 -14.83 -0.36 -9.23
N ASN A 38 -15.43 0.05 -8.10
CA ASN A 38 -16.59 -0.63 -7.51
C ASN A 38 -17.92 -0.01 -7.95
N LEU A 39 -17.93 0.69 -9.09
CA LEU A 39 -19.13 1.32 -9.61
C LEU A 39 -20.15 0.26 -10.02
N PRO A 40 -21.41 0.37 -9.57
CA PRO A 40 -22.46 -0.52 -10.04
C PRO A 40 -22.65 -0.30 -11.53
N HIS A 41 -22.60 -1.38 -12.29
CA HIS A 41 -22.96 -1.35 -13.70
C HIS A 41 -24.45 -1.05 -13.81
N VAL A 42 -24.81 -0.01 -14.55
CA VAL A 42 -26.22 0.36 -14.77
C VAL A 42 -26.57 0.06 -16.22
N GLY A 43 -27.77 -0.46 -16.45
CA GLY A 43 -28.22 -0.87 -17.79
C GLY A 43 -29.20 -2.02 -17.73
N ASP A 44 -29.73 -2.40 -18.88
CA ASP A 44 -30.35 -3.71 -19.09
C ASP A 44 -29.41 -4.61 -19.91
N ASN A 45 -29.85 -5.83 -20.24
CA ASN A 45 -29.02 -6.80 -20.96
C ASN A 45 -28.67 -6.37 -22.41
N ILE A 46 -29.30 -5.32 -22.93
CA ILE A 46 -29.12 -4.82 -24.30
C ILE A 46 -28.47 -3.43 -24.34
N HIS A 47 -28.52 -2.67 -23.24
CA HIS A 47 -27.94 -1.34 -23.11
C HIS A 47 -27.19 -1.22 -21.79
N SER A 48 -25.86 -1.42 -21.85
CA SER A 48 -24.94 -1.18 -20.74
C SER A 48 -24.52 0.28 -20.69
N LEU A 49 -24.91 1.03 -19.65
CA LEU A 49 -24.52 2.42 -19.42
C LEU A 49 -23.76 2.56 -18.09
N PRO A 50 -22.41 2.55 -18.12
CA PRO A 50 -21.56 2.55 -16.92
C PRO A 50 -21.76 3.72 -15.95
N HIS A 51 -22.35 4.83 -16.42
CA HIS A 51 -22.54 6.05 -15.65
C HIS A 51 -24.02 6.49 -15.60
N GLY A 52 -24.95 5.58 -15.90
CA GLY A 52 -26.34 5.94 -16.18
C GLY A 52 -26.49 6.71 -17.49
N GLY A 53 -27.69 7.20 -17.75
CA GLY A 53 -28.04 7.92 -18.99
C GLY A 53 -29.47 7.68 -19.41
N ALA A 54 -29.89 8.33 -20.50
CA ALA A 54 -31.21 8.12 -21.09
C ALA A 54 -31.07 7.37 -22.42
N TYR A 55 -31.85 6.30 -22.59
CA TYR A 55 -32.01 5.64 -23.87
C TYR A 55 -33.41 5.92 -24.40
N ARG A 56 -33.51 6.23 -25.70
CA ARG A 56 -34.79 6.49 -26.34
C ARG A 56 -34.80 5.90 -27.74
N ASP A 57 -35.75 4.99 -27.98
CA ASP A 57 -35.94 4.32 -29.26
C ASP A 57 -37.42 4.42 -29.66
N GLY A 58 -37.69 5.32 -30.63
CA GLY A 58 -38.99 5.58 -31.25
C GLY A 58 -40.11 6.00 -30.29
N THR A 59 -40.65 5.04 -29.57
CA THR A 59 -41.84 5.17 -28.72
C THR A 59 -41.57 4.88 -27.25
N LYS A 60 -40.36 4.41 -26.89
CA LYS A 60 -39.97 4.14 -25.50
C LYS A 60 -38.78 4.99 -25.09
N ALA A 61 -38.82 5.50 -23.87
CA ALA A 61 -37.72 6.16 -23.22
C ALA A 61 -37.47 5.49 -21.86
N ILE A 62 -36.20 5.21 -21.56
CA ILE A 62 -35.76 4.63 -20.30
C ILE A 62 -34.68 5.53 -19.72
N LEU A 63 -34.84 5.90 -18.45
CA LEU A 63 -33.84 6.64 -17.69
C LEU A 63 -33.10 5.65 -16.79
N TYR A 64 -31.84 5.40 -17.10
CA TYR A 64 -30.93 4.65 -16.24
C TYR A 64 -30.32 5.61 -15.23
N ASN A 65 -30.71 5.46 -13.97
CA ASN A 65 -30.22 6.34 -12.90
C ASN A 65 -28.71 6.17 -12.73
N SER A 66 -27.95 7.25 -12.76
CA SER A 66 -26.54 7.21 -12.44
C SER A 66 -26.35 6.79 -10.98
N PRO A 67 -25.27 6.08 -10.64
CA PRO A 67 -24.93 5.88 -9.24
C PRO A 67 -24.78 7.24 -8.58
N ASN A 68 -25.74 7.59 -7.72
CA ASN A 68 -25.65 8.80 -6.92
C ASN A 68 -24.61 8.51 -5.83
N PHE A 69 -23.35 8.87 -6.08
CA PHE A 69 -22.31 8.94 -5.05
C PHE A 69 -22.61 10.09 -4.09
N GLY A 70 -23.84 10.18 -3.59
CA GLY A 70 -24.43 11.42 -3.12
C GLY A 70 -23.50 12.10 -2.14
N SER A 71 -22.83 13.18 -2.57
CA SER A 71 -22.04 14.09 -1.73
C SER A 71 -21.06 13.42 -0.72
N LYS A 72 -20.77 12.11 -0.87
CA LYS A 72 -20.13 11.29 0.16
C LYS A 72 -18.97 10.47 -0.38
N THR A 73 -18.19 11.07 -1.27
CA THR A 73 -16.73 11.04 -1.09
C THR A 73 -16.33 11.98 0.06
N SER A 74 -17.13 11.99 1.12
CA SER A 74 -16.77 12.65 2.36
C SER A 74 -15.72 11.75 2.98
N LEU A 75 -14.47 12.12 2.74
CA LEU A 75 -13.38 11.89 3.67
C LEU A 75 -13.78 12.30 5.12
N ASN A 76 -14.89 13.01 5.28
CA ASN A 76 -15.63 13.27 6.49
C ASN A 76 -16.40 12.05 7.05
N ASN A 77 -15.80 10.86 7.04
CA ASN A 77 -16.08 9.93 8.14
C ASN A 77 -14.99 10.21 9.18
N GLY A 78 -15.11 11.31 9.91
CA GLY A 78 -14.04 11.90 10.73
C GLY A 78 -13.36 10.88 11.66
N LYS A 79 -14.08 9.84 12.09
CA LYS A 79 -13.54 8.70 12.84
C LYS A 79 -12.52 7.87 12.05
N ASN A 80 -12.82 7.50 10.80
CA ASN A 80 -11.93 6.70 9.97
C ASN A 80 -10.74 7.53 9.50
N ALA A 81 -10.96 8.81 9.16
CA ALA A 81 -9.89 9.72 8.80
C ALA A 81 -8.94 9.95 9.99
N ALA A 82 -9.47 10.19 11.19
CA ALA A 82 -8.65 10.32 12.40
C ALA A 82 -7.90 9.03 12.74
N PHE A 83 -8.53 7.87 12.56
CA PHE A 83 -7.85 6.59 12.78
C PHE A 83 -6.70 6.38 11.79
N ALA A 84 -6.94 6.66 10.50
CA ALA A 84 -5.92 6.55 9.46
C ALA A 84 -4.75 7.52 9.70
N THR A 85 -5.00 8.76 10.13
CA THR A 85 -3.95 9.73 10.43
C THR A 85 -3.12 9.33 11.65
N VAL A 86 -3.76 8.84 12.72
CA VAL A 86 -3.07 8.34 13.92
C VAL A 86 -2.19 7.13 13.59
N LEU A 87 -2.70 6.19 12.79
CA LEU A 87 -1.92 5.04 12.34
C LEU A 87 -0.72 5.47 11.49
N LEU A 88 -0.94 6.36 10.52
CA LEU A 88 0.11 6.86 9.64
C LEU A 88 1.21 7.57 10.45
N LEU A 89 0.82 8.45 11.38
CA LEU A 89 1.76 9.17 12.24
C LEU A 89 2.55 8.23 13.14
N SER A 90 1.89 7.24 13.75
CA SER A 90 2.56 6.24 14.61
C SER A 90 3.59 5.44 13.81
N LEU A 91 3.25 5.05 12.59
CA LEU A 91 4.13 4.30 11.70
C LEU A 91 5.32 5.15 11.24
N LEU A 92 5.11 6.45 10.99
CA LEU A 92 6.17 7.39 10.64
C LEU A 92 7.17 7.61 11.78
N ILE A 93 6.67 7.77 13.02
CA ILE A 93 7.50 7.92 14.22
C ILE A 93 8.29 6.64 14.50
N TYR A 94 7.65 5.48 14.39
CA TYR A 94 8.33 4.20 14.59
C TYR A 94 9.41 3.96 13.53
N GLY A 95 9.07 4.23 12.26
CA GLY A 95 10.00 4.12 11.14
C GLY A 95 11.20 5.05 11.27
N SER A 96 11.00 6.30 11.70
CA SER A 96 12.09 7.26 11.86
C SER A 96 13.07 6.84 12.95
N ARG A 97 12.60 6.25 14.07
CA ARG A 97 13.48 5.70 15.12
C ARG A 97 14.33 4.54 14.62
N TYR A 98 13.72 3.63 13.87
CA TYR A 98 14.44 2.48 13.32
C TYR A 98 15.48 2.90 12.28
N LEU A 99 15.16 3.88 11.43
CA LEU A 99 16.08 4.43 10.45
C LEU A 99 17.23 5.22 11.10
N SER A 100 16.92 5.98 12.16
CA SER A 100 17.92 6.74 12.93
C SER A 100 18.88 5.82 13.70
N GLN A 101 18.40 4.70 14.27
CA GLN A 101 19.27 3.69 14.87
C GLN A 101 20.24 3.06 13.84
N ARG A 102 19.77 2.78 12.62
CA ARG A 102 20.66 2.26 11.56
C ARG A 102 21.78 3.24 11.19
N ASN A 103 21.51 4.54 11.21
CA ASN A 103 22.51 5.56 10.91
C ASN A 103 23.53 5.75 12.05
N ASN A 104 23.17 5.41 13.29
CA ASN A 104 24.06 5.53 14.45
C ASN A 104 24.91 4.27 14.74
N LEU A 105 24.69 3.16 14.02
CA LEU A 105 25.43 1.90 14.23
C LEU A 105 26.71 1.74 13.38
N CYS A 106 27.12 2.76 12.62
CA CYS A 106 28.41 2.76 11.91
C CYS A 106 29.14 4.11 12.05
N ALA A 107 29.69 4.35 13.24
CA ALA A 107 30.71 5.38 13.46
C ALA A 107 32.00 4.83 14.12
N CYS A 108 32.22 3.51 14.06
CA CYS A 108 33.54 2.94 14.32
C CYS A 108 34.32 2.91 13.01
N GLY A 109 34.65 4.10 12.51
CA GLY A 109 35.67 4.28 11.49
C GLY A 109 37.02 3.90 12.09
N ASN A 110 37.68 2.93 11.46
CA ASN A 110 39.03 2.48 11.76
C ASN A 110 40.01 3.66 11.94
N ASN A 111 40.44 3.90 13.17
CA ASN A 111 41.67 4.63 13.45
C ASN A 111 42.68 3.64 14.06
N HIS A 112 43.24 2.75 13.24
CA HIS A 112 44.45 2.02 13.58
C HIS A 112 45.60 2.65 12.79
N ILE A 113 46.21 3.69 13.37
CA ILE A 113 47.48 4.22 12.91
C ILE A 113 48.56 3.34 13.55
N SER A 114 49.17 2.48 12.73
CA SER A 114 50.32 1.68 13.12
C SER A 114 51.57 2.55 12.98
N HIS A 115 52.25 2.81 14.10
CA HIS A 115 53.66 3.22 14.12
C HIS A 115 54.47 2.10 14.77
#